data_AF-D9MTM9-F1
#
_entry.id   AF-D9MTM9-F1
#
_cell.length_a   1.000
_cell.length_b   1.000
_cell.length_c   1.000
_cell.angle_alpha   90.00
_cell.angle_beta   90.00
_cell.angle_gamma   90.00
#
_symmetry.space_group_name_H-M   'P 1'
#
loop_
_entity.id
_entity.type
_entity.pdbx_description
1 polymer ?
#
loop_
_entity_poly.entity_id
_entity_poly.type
_entity_poly.pdbx_seq_one_letter_code
_entity_poly.pdbx_strand_id
1 'polypeptide(L)'
;QLALVRGPGRLTLLGQTLDDAPGEAFDKIARRLRMYVLPQYRAWNGGQAIEHAAQSAVCPDAYDFPLPLAQQRNCNFSFAGIKNNSFRAIRARERLEQTPPDGIISNYNDFCAGLLQAVSRHLMHRTQRALEYCLRPENGLFGDASPTLVVSGGVANNDVIYRNIEHLAGQYNCRSYR
;
A
#
# COMPACT_ATOMS: atom_id res chain seq x y z
N GLN A 1 1.16 -5.89 -9.27
CA GLN A 1 0.38 -6.99 -9.90
C GLN A 1 0.42 -8.19 -8.96
N LEU A 2 -0.51 -9.13 -9.12
CA LEU A 2 -0.47 -10.46 -8.49
C LEU A 2 -0.44 -11.49 -9.61
N ALA A 3 0.56 -12.37 -9.58
CA ALA A 3 0.73 -13.41 -10.57
C ALA A 3 1.11 -14.73 -9.89
N LEU A 4 0.53 -15.83 -10.37
CA LEU A 4 0.94 -17.18 -10.02
C LEU A 4 2.05 -17.60 -10.99
N VAL A 5 3.20 -18.00 -10.45
CA VAL A 5 4.33 -18.48 -11.23
C VAL A 5 4.42 -20.00 -11.08
N ARG A 6 4.29 -20.73 -12.19
CA ARG A 6 4.43 -22.20 -12.23
C ARG A 6 5.78 -22.67 -12.79
N GLY A 7 6.60 -21.72 -13.25
CA GLY A 7 7.90 -21.98 -13.85
C GLY A 7 8.28 -20.86 -14.82
N PRO A 8 9.48 -20.92 -15.43
CA PRO A 8 9.94 -19.94 -16.41
C PRO A 8 8.91 -19.77 -17.55
N GLY A 9 8.50 -18.52 -17.80
CA GLY A 9 7.51 -18.18 -18.83
C GLY A 9 6.07 -18.65 -18.55
N ARG A 10 5.81 -19.33 -17.42
CA ARG A 10 4.47 -19.81 -17.04
C ARG A 10 3.90 -18.96 -15.91
N LEU A 11 3.45 -17.76 -16.27
CA LEU A 11 2.83 -16.81 -15.36
C LEU A 11 1.34 -16.69 -15.65
N THR A 12 0.50 -16.86 -14.63
CA THR A 12 -0.93 -16.56 -14.68
C THR A 12 -1.17 -15.27 -13.93
N LEU A 13 -1.63 -14.23 -14.62
CA LEU A 13 -2.03 -12.98 -13.99
C LEU A 13 -3.32 -13.19 -13.19
N LEU A 14 -3.27 -12.98 -11.87
CA LEU A 14 -4.41 -13.10 -10.96
C LEU A 14 -5.10 -11.75 -10.74
N GLY A 15 -4.31 -10.67 -10.75
CA GLY A 15 -4.81 -9.33 -10.56
C GLY A 15 -3.80 -8.25 -10.92
N GLN A 16 -4.31 -7.10 -11.34
CA GLN A 16 -3.51 -5.92 -11.64
C GLN A 16 -4.17 -4.67 -11.09
N THR A 17 -3.44 -3.55 -11.08
CA THR A 17 -4.08 -2.26 -10.75
C THR A 17 -5.05 -1.88 -11.85
N LEU A 18 -6.21 -1.35 -11.47
CA LEU A 18 -7.19 -0.78 -12.41
C LEU A 18 -6.89 0.68 -12.76
N ASP A 19 -6.01 1.32 -11.99
CA ASP A 19 -5.71 2.75 -12.09
C ASP A 19 -4.21 3.04 -11.81
N ASP A 20 -3.89 3.87 -10.81
CA ASP A 20 -2.52 4.23 -10.45
C ASP A 20 -1.77 3.01 -9.87
N ALA A 21 -0.44 2.98 -10.03
CA ALA A 21 0.41 2.10 -9.23
C ALA A 21 0.53 2.62 -7.77
N PRO A 22 0.81 1.78 -6.77
CA PRO A 22 0.94 2.23 -5.37
C PRO A 22 2.05 3.27 -5.20
N GLY A 23 3.20 3.10 -5.86
CA GLY A 23 4.31 4.06 -5.81
C GLY A 23 3.92 5.42 -6.40
N GLU A 24 3.23 5.40 -7.53
CA GLU A 24 2.72 6.62 -8.17
C GLU A 24 1.67 7.33 -7.30
N ALA A 25 0.80 6.57 -6.62
CA ALA A 25 -0.15 7.12 -5.66
C ALA A 25 0.59 7.79 -4.50
N PHE A 26 1.61 7.15 -3.92
CA PHE A 26 2.46 7.77 -2.90
C PHE A 26 3.11 9.06 -3.40
N ASP A 27 3.72 9.07 -4.58
CA ASP A 27 4.36 10.26 -5.16
C ASP A 27 3.37 11.42 -5.36
N LYS A 28 2.18 11.12 -5.88
CA LYS A 28 1.11 12.12 -6.07
C LYS A 28 0.62 12.68 -4.73
N ILE A 29 0.49 11.84 -3.70
CA ILE A 29 0.03 12.27 -2.38
C ILE A 29 1.11 13.06 -1.64
N ALA A 30 2.35 12.60 -1.62
CA ALA A 30 3.48 13.32 -1.02
C ALA A 30 3.66 14.71 -1.66
N ARG A 31 3.51 14.80 -2.98
CA ARG A 31 3.50 16.09 -3.70
C ARG A 31 2.33 16.97 -3.29
N ARG A 32 1.11 16.42 -3.18
CA ARG A 32 -0.08 17.15 -2.74
C ARG A 32 0.04 17.66 -1.30
N LEU A 33 0.66 16.87 -0.43
CA LEU A 33 0.98 17.21 0.95
C LEU A 33 2.15 18.20 1.06
N ARG A 34 2.82 18.49 -0.07
CA ARG A 34 3.95 19.40 -0.19
C ARG A 34 5.15 18.98 0.65
N MET A 35 5.40 17.67 0.80
CA MET A 35 6.53 17.18 1.61
C MET A 35 7.88 17.72 1.16
N TYR A 36 8.04 18.09 -0.12
CA TYR A 36 9.25 18.69 -0.67
C TYR A 36 9.63 20.05 -0.07
N VAL A 37 8.73 20.74 0.65
CA VAL A 37 9.04 21.98 1.38
C VAL A 37 9.85 21.70 2.64
N LEU A 38 9.74 20.48 3.18
CA LEU A 38 10.49 20.02 4.33
C LEU A 38 11.90 19.59 3.87
N PRO A 39 12.98 20.21 4.39
CA PRO A 39 14.35 19.95 3.92
C PRO A 39 14.74 18.47 3.90
N GLN A 40 14.29 17.70 4.89
CA GLN A 40 14.61 16.28 5.03
C GLN A 40 13.99 15.40 3.94
N TYR A 41 12.90 15.84 3.28
CA TYR A 41 12.19 15.04 2.27
C TYR A 41 12.37 15.59 0.85
N ARG A 42 13.12 16.68 0.66
CA ARG A 42 13.24 17.38 -0.63
C ARG A 42 13.73 16.49 -1.78
N ALA A 43 14.60 15.52 -1.50
CA ALA A 43 15.18 14.61 -2.50
C ALA A 43 14.63 13.19 -2.43
N TRP A 44 13.59 12.95 -1.62
CA TRP A 44 13.06 11.61 -1.39
C TRP A 44 11.88 11.35 -2.32
N ASN A 45 11.70 10.08 -2.72
CA ASN A 45 10.46 9.70 -3.38
C ASN A 45 9.30 9.69 -2.36
N GLY A 46 8.06 9.73 -2.85
CA GLY A 46 6.89 9.85 -2.00
C GLY A 46 6.72 8.67 -1.05
N GLY A 47 7.04 7.45 -1.49
CA GLY A 47 6.99 6.26 -0.64
C GLY A 47 7.93 6.35 0.56
N GLN A 48 9.20 6.72 0.32
CA GLN A 48 10.22 6.90 1.36
C GLN A 48 9.83 8.02 2.34
N ALA A 49 9.38 9.16 1.80
CA ALA A 49 9.00 10.31 2.62
C ALA A 49 7.82 9.99 3.53
N ILE A 50 6.78 9.35 2.99
CA ILE A 50 5.58 8.95 3.73
C ILE A 50 5.92 7.91 4.80
N GLU A 51 6.73 6.90 4.45
CA GLU A 51 7.15 5.87 5.41
C GLU A 51 7.90 6.46 6.60
N HIS A 52 8.84 7.35 6.34
CA HIS A 52 9.64 7.95 7.41
C HIS A 52 8.82 8.93 8.25
N ALA A 53 7.98 9.77 7.63
CA ALA A 53 7.11 10.67 8.36
C ALA A 53 6.13 9.92 9.28
N ALA A 54 5.62 8.76 8.83
CA ALA A 54 4.72 7.93 9.62
C ALA A 54 5.33 7.43 10.95
N GLN A 55 6.67 7.30 11.03
CA GLN A 55 7.36 6.88 12.26
C GLN A 55 7.23 7.92 13.39
N SER A 56 6.97 9.17 13.05
CA SER A 56 6.83 10.29 13.99
C SER A 56 5.35 10.66 14.26
N ALA A 57 4.42 9.75 13.96
CA ALA A 57 3.00 9.95 14.24
C ALA A 57 2.73 9.92 15.76
N VAL A 58 1.91 10.86 16.24
CA VAL A 58 1.43 10.91 17.62
C VAL A 58 0.11 10.14 17.73
N CYS A 59 -0.75 10.29 16.72
CA CYS A 59 -2.06 9.67 16.61
C CYS A 59 -2.15 8.92 15.27
N PRO A 60 -1.58 7.70 15.15
CA PRO A 60 -1.47 6.99 13.87
C PRO A 60 -2.83 6.66 13.23
N ASP A 61 -3.89 6.53 14.02
CA ASP A 61 -5.25 6.26 13.55
C ASP A 61 -6.09 7.54 13.30
N ALA A 62 -5.48 8.73 13.33
CA ALA A 62 -6.20 9.99 13.11
C ALA A 62 -6.82 10.13 11.71
N TYR A 63 -6.33 9.33 10.74
CA TYR A 63 -6.83 9.29 9.38
C TYR A 63 -7.18 7.87 8.96
N ASP A 64 -8.48 7.60 8.82
CA ASP A 64 -8.96 6.34 8.23
C ASP A 64 -9.41 6.56 6.77
N PHE A 65 -9.01 5.62 5.92
CA PHE A 65 -9.33 5.65 4.50
C PHE A 65 -10.10 4.38 4.10
N PRO A 66 -11.11 4.49 3.24
CA PRO A 66 -11.94 3.34 2.86
C PRO A 66 -11.09 2.28 2.15
N LEU A 67 -11.40 1.00 2.39
CA LEU A 67 -10.76 -0.14 1.73
C LEU A 67 -11.28 -0.27 0.28
N PRO A 68 -10.46 0.00 -0.75
CA PRO A 68 -10.92 -0.09 -2.14
C PRO A 68 -11.26 -1.53 -2.53
N LEU A 69 -12.26 -1.69 -3.38
CA LEU A 69 -12.64 -2.99 -3.95
C LEU A 69 -13.00 -4.06 -2.90
N ALA A 70 -13.39 -3.67 -1.68
CA ALA A 70 -13.71 -4.59 -0.58
C ALA A 70 -14.74 -5.67 -0.99
N GLN A 71 -15.76 -5.28 -1.77
CA GLN A 71 -16.83 -6.18 -2.22
C GLN A 71 -16.49 -6.95 -3.52
N GLN A 72 -15.33 -6.70 -4.13
CA GLN A 72 -14.97 -7.27 -5.44
C GLN A 72 -14.27 -8.61 -5.28
N ARG A 73 -14.81 -9.64 -5.95
CA ARG A 73 -14.31 -11.02 -5.88
C ARG A 73 -13.02 -11.31 -6.67
N ASN A 74 -12.55 -10.38 -7.50
CA ASN A 74 -11.27 -10.52 -8.20
C ASN A 74 -10.07 -10.28 -7.26
N CYS A 75 -8.84 -10.23 -7.80
CA CYS A 75 -7.62 -9.86 -7.06
C CYS A 75 -7.03 -8.52 -7.52
N ASN A 76 -7.80 -7.69 -8.24
CA ASN A 76 -7.33 -6.42 -8.77
C ASN A 76 -7.10 -5.40 -7.65
N PHE A 77 -6.21 -4.44 -7.91
CA PHE A 77 -5.95 -3.31 -7.03
C PHE A 77 -6.57 -2.03 -7.60
N SER A 78 -6.65 -1.00 -6.76
CA SER A 78 -7.09 0.35 -7.12
C SER A 78 -6.61 1.30 -6.03
N PHE A 79 -5.90 2.35 -6.43
CA PHE A 79 -5.31 3.35 -5.55
C PHE A 79 -5.87 4.75 -5.81
N ALA A 80 -6.62 4.95 -6.90
CA ALA A 80 -7.30 6.22 -7.17
C ALA A 80 -8.27 6.61 -6.05
N GLY A 81 -8.98 5.65 -5.48
CA GLY A 81 -9.88 5.87 -4.33
C GLY A 81 -9.12 6.39 -3.10
N ILE A 82 -8.00 5.77 -2.75
CA ILE A 82 -7.13 6.20 -1.64
C ILE A 82 -6.60 7.61 -1.92
N LYS A 83 -5.98 7.82 -3.09
CA LYS A 83 -5.46 9.13 -3.52
C LYS A 83 -6.51 10.25 -3.43
N ASN A 84 -7.70 10.01 -3.95
CA ASN A 84 -8.76 11.02 -3.95
C ASN A 84 -9.25 11.33 -2.53
N ASN A 85 -9.36 10.32 -1.66
CA ASN A 85 -9.69 10.54 -0.24
C ASN A 85 -8.56 11.29 0.49
N SER A 86 -7.30 10.94 0.23
CA SER A 86 -6.11 11.64 0.72
C SER A 86 -6.14 13.12 0.35
N PHE A 87 -6.42 13.45 -0.92
CA PHE A 87 -6.50 14.83 -1.38
C PHE A 87 -7.61 15.62 -0.68
N ARG A 88 -8.75 14.98 -0.42
CA ARG A 88 -9.87 15.57 0.34
C ARG A 88 -9.49 15.81 1.79
N ALA A 89 -8.87 14.82 2.46
CA ALA A 89 -8.43 14.93 3.84
C ALA A 89 -7.39 16.04 4.03
N ILE A 90 -6.39 16.13 3.14
CA ILE A 90 -5.41 17.22 3.14
C ILE A 90 -6.11 18.57 2.98
N ARG A 91 -7.00 18.72 1.98
CA ARG A 91 -7.72 19.98 1.74
C ARG A 91 -8.61 20.39 2.92
N ALA A 92 -9.27 19.43 3.56
CA ALA A 92 -10.11 19.71 4.72
C ALA A 92 -9.27 20.24 5.88
N ARG A 93 -8.11 19.61 6.13
CA ARG A 93 -7.19 20.03 7.19
C ARG A 93 -6.55 21.39 6.91
N GLU A 94 -6.12 21.63 5.67
CA GLU A 94 -5.58 22.93 5.25
C GLU A 94 -6.56 24.08 5.49
N ARG A 95 -7.86 23.87 5.23
CA ARG A 95 -8.90 24.87 5.49
C ARG A 95 -9.10 25.12 6.98
N LEU A 96 -9.09 24.06 7.78
CA LEU A 96 -9.28 24.13 9.23
C LEU A 96 -8.12 24.86 9.91
N GLU A 97 -6.89 24.63 9.45
CA GLU A 97 -5.67 25.24 9.98
C GLU A 97 -5.31 26.57 9.32
N GLN A 98 -6.05 26.99 8.27
CA GLN A 98 -5.69 28.12 7.41
C GLN A 98 -4.25 28.01 6.87
N THR A 99 -3.84 26.80 6.48
CA THR A 99 -2.48 26.52 6.01
C THR A 99 -2.12 27.39 4.80
N PRO A 100 -0.96 28.08 4.81
CA PRO A 100 -0.56 28.94 3.70
C PRO A 100 -0.32 28.16 2.39
N PRO A 101 -0.30 28.83 1.22
CA PRO A 101 -0.14 28.17 -0.08
C PRO A 101 1.16 27.37 -0.27
N ASP A 102 2.18 27.63 0.53
CA ASP A 102 3.47 26.95 0.57
C ASP A 102 3.67 26.12 1.86
N GLY A 103 2.66 26.10 2.74
CA GLY A 103 2.69 25.36 4.00
C GLY A 103 2.27 23.90 3.86
N ILE A 104 2.56 23.13 4.92
CA ILE A 104 2.11 21.75 5.12
C ILE A 104 1.18 21.70 6.33
N ILE A 105 0.24 20.75 6.36
CA ILE A 105 -0.65 20.55 7.51
C ILE A 105 0.16 20.16 8.75
N SER A 106 -0.27 20.63 9.93
CA SER A 106 0.50 20.48 11.17
C SER A 106 0.70 19.02 11.59
N ASN A 107 -0.28 18.16 11.31
CA ASN A 107 -0.30 16.74 11.69
C ASN A 107 0.00 15.80 10.51
N TYR A 108 0.88 16.22 9.59
CA TYR A 108 1.22 15.43 8.41
C TYR A 108 1.81 14.04 8.73
N ASN A 109 2.47 13.87 9.88
CA ASN A 109 2.99 12.57 10.32
C ASN A 109 1.85 11.56 10.57
N ASP A 110 0.78 12.00 11.26
CA ASP A 110 -0.42 11.18 11.51
C ASP A 110 -1.13 10.84 10.19
N PHE A 111 -1.18 11.80 9.27
CA PHE A 111 -1.70 11.58 7.93
C PHE A 111 -0.90 10.51 7.16
N CYS A 112 0.44 10.58 7.21
CA CYS A 112 1.31 9.60 6.59
C CYS A 112 1.13 8.20 7.20
N ALA A 113 0.95 8.10 8.52
CA ALA A 113 0.66 6.83 9.18
C ALA A 113 -0.66 6.21 8.73
N GLY A 114 -1.76 6.97 8.75
CA GLY A 114 -3.06 6.50 8.29
C GLY A 114 -3.06 6.12 6.80
N LEU A 115 -2.35 6.88 5.96
CA LEU A 115 -2.17 6.55 4.54
C LEU A 115 -1.40 5.25 4.34
N LEU A 116 -0.29 5.07 5.07
CA LEU A 116 0.54 3.87 4.99
C LEU A 116 -0.26 2.64 5.44
N GLN A 117 -1.03 2.75 6.53
CA GLN A 117 -1.94 1.71 7.00
C GLN A 117 -3.00 1.37 5.95
N ALA A 118 -3.62 2.38 5.31
CA ALA A 118 -4.63 2.16 4.29
C ALA A 118 -4.09 1.44 3.03
N VAL A 119 -2.92 1.86 2.55
CA VAL A 119 -2.25 1.21 1.40
C VAL A 119 -1.83 -0.21 1.76
N SER A 120 -1.22 -0.41 2.93
CA SER A 120 -0.83 -1.74 3.44
C SER A 120 -2.04 -2.67 3.55
N ARG A 121 -3.13 -2.20 4.17
CA ARG A 121 -4.40 -2.93 4.31
C ARG A 121 -4.98 -3.33 2.96
N HIS A 122 -4.95 -2.45 1.97
CA HIS A 122 -5.39 -2.77 0.61
C HIS A 122 -4.51 -3.85 -0.03
N LEU A 123 -3.19 -3.68 0.01
CA LEU A 123 -2.25 -4.65 -0.54
C LEU A 123 -2.43 -6.03 0.09
N MET A 124 -2.52 -6.11 1.42
CA MET A 124 -2.82 -7.33 2.15
C MET A 124 -4.14 -7.95 1.73
N HIS A 125 -5.24 -7.16 1.72
CA HIS A 125 -6.56 -7.68 1.37
C HIS A 125 -6.57 -8.32 -0.03
N ARG A 126 -5.96 -7.70 -1.03
CA ARG A 126 -5.94 -8.27 -2.39
C ARG A 126 -4.98 -9.46 -2.51
N THR A 127 -3.88 -9.44 -1.77
CA THR A 127 -2.92 -10.55 -1.70
C THR A 127 -3.53 -11.77 -1.03
N GLN A 128 -4.25 -11.57 0.07
CA GLN A 128 -5.00 -12.61 0.77
C GLN A 128 -5.94 -13.35 -0.18
N ARG A 129 -6.70 -12.61 -1.01
CA ARG A 129 -7.60 -13.21 -2.00
C ARG A 129 -6.86 -14.08 -3.02
N ALA A 130 -5.69 -13.64 -3.47
CA ALA A 130 -4.86 -14.43 -4.37
C ALA A 130 -4.31 -15.69 -3.69
N LEU A 131 -3.87 -15.59 -2.43
CA LEU A 131 -3.46 -16.75 -1.64
C LEU A 131 -4.62 -17.73 -1.46
N GLU A 132 -5.79 -17.27 -1.01
CA GLU A 132 -6.99 -18.10 -0.86
C GLU A 132 -7.46 -18.73 -2.17
N TYR A 133 -7.24 -18.08 -3.31
CA TYR A 133 -7.47 -18.70 -4.62
C TYR A 133 -6.42 -19.78 -4.90
N CYS A 134 -5.13 -19.48 -4.74
CA CYS A 134 -4.07 -20.41 -5.12
C CYS A 134 -3.96 -21.64 -4.20
N LEU A 135 -4.34 -21.50 -2.92
CA LEU A 135 -4.19 -22.53 -1.90
C LEU A 135 -5.42 -23.42 -1.75
N ARG A 136 -6.43 -23.28 -2.63
CA ARG A 136 -7.55 -24.21 -2.65
C ARG A 136 -7.06 -25.62 -2.97
N PRO A 137 -7.44 -26.65 -2.20
CA PRO A 137 -7.08 -28.03 -2.47
C PRO A 137 -7.43 -28.45 -3.90
N GLU A 138 -8.60 -28.01 -4.39
CA GLU A 138 -9.09 -28.31 -5.75
C GLU A 138 -8.16 -27.84 -6.87
N ASN A 139 -7.32 -26.83 -6.61
CA ASN A 139 -6.40 -26.29 -7.62
C ASN A 139 -5.09 -27.10 -7.72
N GLY A 140 -4.74 -27.90 -6.71
CA GLY A 140 -3.59 -28.81 -6.73
C GLY A 140 -2.24 -28.14 -7.04
N LEU A 141 -2.07 -26.84 -6.73
CA LEU A 141 -0.95 -26.04 -7.26
C LEU A 141 0.39 -26.29 -6.57
N PHE A 142 0.39 -26.67 -5.29
CA PHE A 142 1.60 -26.73 -4.47
C PHE A 142 1.89 -28.11 -3.89
N GLY A 143 0.99 -29.09 -4.04
CA GLY A 143 1.14 -30.42 -3.42
C GLY A 143 1.42 -30.29 -1.91
N ASP A 144 2.43 -31.02 -1.43
CA ASP A 144 2.89 -30.96 -0.02
C ASP A 144 3.91 -29.84 0.23
N ALA A 145 4.33 -29.10 -0.81
CA ALA A 145 5.36 -28.08 -0.66
C ALA A 145 4.79 -26.79 -0.07
N SER A 146 5.55 -26.16 0.83
CA SER A 146 5.17 -24.85 1.36
C SER A 146 5.21 -23.79 0.25
N PRO A 147 4.07 -23.13 -0.04
CA PRO A 147 3.98 -22.07 -1.04
C PRO A 147 4.94 -20.92 -0.71
N THR A 148 5.32 -20.18 -1.74
CA THR A 148 6.23 -19.03 -1.60
C THR A 148 5.58 -17.78 -2.18
N LEU A 149 5.54 -16.72 -1.38
CA LEU A 149 5.10 -15.39 -1.79
C LEU A 149 6.34 -14.50 -1.99
N VAL A 150 6.50 -13.96 -3.20
CA VAL A 150 7.58 -13.02 -3.52
C VAL A 150 6.98 -11.63 -3.74
N VAL A 151 7.48 -10.63 -3.00
CA VAL A 151 7.04 -9.24 -3.07
C VAL A 151 8.13 -8.41 -3.72
N SER A 152 7.93 -7.98 -4.96
CA SER A 152 8.94 -7.23 -5.71
C SER A 152 8.45 -5.83 -6.12
N GLY A 153 9.40 -4.95 -6.44
CA GLY A 153 9.17 -3.58 -6.91
C GLY A 153 9.45 -2.52 -5.83
N GLY A 154 9.45 -1.24 -6.22
CA GLY A 154 9.89 -0.15 -5.35
C GLY A 154 9.11 -0.03 -4.04
N VAL A 155 7.80 -0.33 -4.05
CA VAL A 155 6.96 -0.31 -2.83
C VAL A 155 7.24 -1.50 -1.92
N ALA A 156 7.84 -2.59 -2.42
CA ALA A 156 8.26 -3.70 -1.56
C ALA A 156 9.33 -3.24 -0.56
N ASN A 157 10.17 -2.27 -0.91
CA ASN A 157 11.21 -1.72 -0.03
C ASN A 157 10.65 -0.96 1.18
N ASN A 158 9.34 -0.72 1.23
CA ASN A 158 8.69 -0.21 2.42
C ASN A 158 8.56 -1.32 3.46
N ASP A 159 9.22 -1.15 4.60
CA ASP A 159 9.31 -2.16 5.66
C ASP A 159 7.96 -2.40 6.33
N VAL A 160 7.15 -1.36 6.50
CA VAL A 160 5.81 -1.51 7.09
C VAL A 160 4.92 -2.35 6.19
N ILE A 161 4.90 -2.08 4.88
CA ILE A 161 4.13 -2.85 3.90
C ILE A 161 4.65 -4.29 3.82
N TYR A 162 5.98 -4.47 3.73
CA TYR A 162 6.57 -5.80 3.61
C TYR A 162 6.28 -6.66 4.84
N ARG A 163 6.52 -6.16 6.06
CA ARG A 163 6.26 -6.90 7.30
C ARG A 163 4.80 -7.31 7.45
N ASN A 164 3.88 -6.44 7.03
CA ASN A 164 2.45 -6.75 7.04
C ASN A 164 2.09 -7.88 6.05
N ILE A 165 2.66 -7.86 4.85
CA ILE A 165 2.47 -8.92 3.85
C ILE A 165 3.15 -10.22 4.29
N GLU A 166 4.34 -10.16 4.89
CA GLU A 166 5.06 -11.30 5.47
C GLU A 166 4.23 -11.93 6.59
N HIS A 167 3.68 -11.13 7.49
CA HIS A 167 2.78 -11.60 8.54
C HIS A 167 1.54 -12.30 7.97
N LEU A 168 0.90 -11.70 6.96
CA LEU A 168 -0.20 -12.31 6.23
C LEU A 168 0.21 -13.66 5.61
N ALA A 169 1.35 -13.72 4.93
CA ALA A 169 1.87 -14.94 4.32
C ALA A 169 2.08 -16.06 5.35
N GLY A 170 2.58 -15.72 6.54
CA GLY A 170 2.73 -16.64 7.66
C GLY A 170 1.41 -17.30 8.09
N GLN A 171 0.29 -16.58 8.06
CA GLN A 171 -1.04 -17.14 8.36
C GLN A 171 -1.47 -18.24 7.39
N TYR A 172 -0.88 -18.27 6.18
CA TYR A 172 -1.15 -19.26 5.14
C TYR A 172 0.00 -20.27 4.98
N ASN A 173 0.92 -20.38 5.96
CA ASN A 173 2.12 -21.22 5.88
C ASN A 173 2.97 -20.95 4.62
N CYS A 174 2.92 -19.72 4.11
CA CYS A 174 3.71 -19.29 2.97
C CYS A 174 5.07 -18.75 3.46
N ARG A 175 6.16 -19.18 2.81
CA ARG A 175 7.44 -18.47 2.92
C ARG A 175 7.34 -17.15 2.19
N SER A 176 7.91 -16.08 2.74
CA SER A 176 7.89 -14.77 2.11
C SER A 176 9.30 -14.26 1.80
N TYR A 177 9.45 -13.63 0.65
CA TYR A 177 10.69 -13.00 0.21
C TYR A 177 10.38 -11.63 -0.41
N ARG A 178 11.33 -10.69 -0.28
CA ARG A 178 11.34 -9.40 -0.97
C ARG A 178 12.60 -9.25 -1.81
#